data_AF-A0AAV6LU58-F1
#
_entry.id   AF-A0AAV6LU58-F1
#
_cell.length_a   1.000
_cell.length_b   1.000
_cell.length_c   1.000
_cell.angle_alpha   90.00
_cell.angle_beta   90.00
_cell.angle_gamma   90.00
#
_symmetry.space_group_name_H-M   'P 1'
#
loop_
_entity.id
_entity.type
_entity.pdbx_description
1 polymer ?
#
loop_
_entity_poly.entity_id
_entity_poly.type
_entity_poly.pdbx_seq_one_letter_code
_entity_poly.pdbx_strand_id
1 'polypeptide(L)'
;MTVFEELYLYCYYVAGTVGLMSVPVMGIAPDSSLSSQTIYTASLHLGIGNQLTNILRDVGEDALRGRVYLPQDELAQFGLCDNDILSMRVTDKWREFMKEQIKRARFYFKQAEKGASQLDKSSRWPVWSSLMLYRKILEAIEENDYNNFTKRAYVGRSKKLLTLPLAYTKAISAPSLLFH
;
A
#
# COMPACT_ATOMS: atom_id res chain seq x y z
N MET A 1 -19.15 1.96 -1.60
CA MET A 1 -18.76 0.72 -2.32
C MET A 1 -19.28 -0.45 -1.52
N THR A 2 -20.09 -1.33 -2.11
CA THR A 2 -20.85 -2.33 -1.36
C THR A 2 -19.98 -3.49 -0.86
N VAL A 3 -18.95 -3.87 -1.61
CA VAL A 3 -18.03 -4.98 -1.29
C VAL A 3 -16.56 -4.62 -1.51
N PHE A 4 -15.63 -5.37 -0.89
CA PHE A 4 -14.20 -5.17 -1.11
C PHE A 4 -13.77 -5.27 -2.59
N GLU A 5 -14.44 -6.09 -3.40
CA GLU A 5 -14.13 -6.20 -4.83
C GLU A 5 -14.28 -4.87 -5.58
N GLU A 6 -15.28 -4.06 -5.21
CA GLU A 6 -15.44 -2.72 -5.77
C GLU A 6 -14.29 -1.80 -5.36
N LEU A 7 -13.86 -1.87 -4.09
CA LEU A 7 -12.70 -1.12 -3.60
C LEU A 7 -11.41 -1.56 -4.31
N TYR A 8 -11.23 -2.85 -4.52
CA TYR A 8 -10.11 -3.38 -5.29
C TYR A 8 -10.14 -2.85 -6.72
N LEU A 9 -11.30 -2.88 -7.38
CA LEU A 9 -11.45 -2.39 -8.74
C LEU A 9 -11.19 -0.88 -8.84
N TYR A 10 -11.64 -0.11 -7.85
CA TYR A 10 -11.29 1.30 -7.73
C TYR A 10 -9.76 1.48 -7.65
N CYS A 11 -9.10 0.76 -6.73
CA CYS A 11 -7.64 0.81 -6.58
C CYS A 11 -6.92 0.37 -7.86
N TYR A 12 -7.45 -0.64 -8.56
CA TYR A 12 -6.96 -1.10 -9.85
C TYR A 12 -6.97 0.04 -10.85
N TYR A 13 -8.10 0.71 -11.04
CA TYR A 13 -8.21 1.78 -12.03
C TYR A 13 -7.38 3.01 -11.71
N VAL A 14 -7.29 3.44 -10.45
CA VAL A 14 -6.62 4.72 -10.11
C VAL A 14 -5.12 4.60 -9.82
N ALA A 15 -4.63 3.41 -9.48
CA ALA A 15 -3.23 3.21 -9.10
C ALA A 15 -2.61 1.93 -9.67
N GLY A 16 -3.38 0.85 -9.75
CA GLY A 16 -2.92 -0.41 -10.34
C GLY A 16 -2.51 -0.27 -11.80
N THR A 17 -3.35 0.38 -12.61
CA THR A 17 -3.08 0.72 -14.01
C THR A 17 -1.83 1.58 -14.16
N VAL A 18 -1.60 2.55 -13.25
CA VAL A 18 -0.38 3.37 -13.22
C VAL A 18 0.85 2.49 -13.01
N GLY A 19 0.77 1.50 -12.11
CA GLY A 19 1.83 0.49 -11.92
C GLY A 19 2.12 -0.29 -13.21
N LEU A 20 1.08 -0.76 -13.90
CA LEU A 20 1.21 -1.49 -15.17
C LEU A 20 1.86 -0.63 -16.28
N MET A 21 1.39 0.61 -16.44
CA MET A 21 1.92 1.56 -17.43
C MET A 21 3.36 2.01 -17.14
N SER A 22 3.79 1.90 -15.88
CA SER A 22 5.15 2.27 -15.48
C SER A 22 6.20 1.21 -15.82
N VAL A 23 5.82 -0.07 -15.97
CA VAL A 23 6.79 -1.16 -16.22
C VAL A 23 7.60 -0.95 -17.51
N PRO A 24 7.02 -0.60 -18.67
CA PRO A 24 7.80 -0.31 -19.87
C PRO A 24 8.82 0.83 -19.71
N VAL A 25 8.49 1.82 -18.87
CA VAL A 25 9.37 2.98 -18.61
C VAL A 25 10.48 2.60 -17.63
N MET A 26 10.16 1.82 -16.61
CA MET A 26 11.11 1.36 -15.61
C MET A 26 12.06 0.30 -16.15
N GLY A 27 11.64 -0.46 -17.16
CA GLY A 27 12.42 -1.55 -17.74
C GLY A 27 12.48 -2.79 -16.85
N ILE A 28 12.66 -3.95 -17.50
CA ILE A 28 12.86 -5.25 -16.85
C ILE A 28 14.33 -5.62 -17.04
N ALA A 29 14.98 -6.02 -15.96
CA ALA A 29 16.40 -6.36 -15.99
C ALA A 29 16.68 -7.48 -17.00
N PRO A 30 17.75 -7.39 -17.81
CA PRO A 30 18.11 -8.45 -18.75
C PRO A 30 18.39 -9.81 -18.08
N ASP A 31 18.82 -9.78 -16.82
CA ASP A 31 19.09 -10.92 -15.95
C ASP A 31 17.91 -11.27 -15.02
N SER A 32 16.71 -10.75 -15.29
CA SER A 32 15.50 -11.07 -14.53
C SER A 32 15.23 -12.57 -14.55
N SER A 33 15.03 -13.14 -13.36
CA SER A 33 14.66 -14.55 -13.21
C SER A 33 13.14 -14.79 -13.25
N LEU A 34 12.34 -13.71 -13.25
CA LEU A 34 10.88 -13.79 -13.32
C LEU A 34 10.37 -13.47 -14.72
N SER A 35 9.23 -14.07 -15.07
CA SER A 35 8.52 -13.72 -16.30
C SER A 35 8.06 -12.27 -16.28
N SER A 36 7.97 -11.63 -17.45
CA SER A 36 7.42 -10.28 -17.58
C SER A 36 6.03 -10.19 -16.94
N GLN A 37 5.15 -11.17 -17.16
CA GLN A 37 3.82 -11.20 -16.56
C GLN A 37 3.88 -11.11 -15.02
N THR A 38 4.79 -11.83 -14.38
CA THR A 38 4.97 -11.77 -12.92
C THR A 38 5.40 -10.38 -12.44
N ILE A 39 6.25 -9.69 -13.21
CA ILE A 39 6.72 -8.34 -12.88
C ILE A 39 5.60 -7.30 -13.06
N TYR A 40 4.78 -7.43 -14.11
CA TYR A 40 3.58 -6.61 -14.28
C TYR A 40 2.60 -6.81 -13.13
N THR A 41 2.32 -8.06 -12.73
CA THR A 41 1.47 -8.36 -11.57
C THR A 41 2.05 -7.78 -10.27
N ALA A 42 3.36 -7.86 -10.06
CA ALA A 42 4.00 -7.25 -8.89
C ALA A 42 3.86 -5.71 -8.89
N SER A 43 3.99 -5.08 -10.05
CA SER A 43 3.83 -3.63 -10.21
C SER A 43 2.37 -3.19 -10.02
N LEU A 44 1.42 -4.00 -10.49
CA LEU A 44 0.00 -3.84 -10.18
C LEU A 44 -0.23 -3.88 -8.67
N HIS A 45 0.29 -4.90 -7.98
CA HIS A 45 0.15 -5.03 -6.53
C HIS A 45 0.78 -3.86 -5.76
N LEU A 46 1.89 -3.28 -6.26
CA LEU A 46 2.46 -2.07 -5.67
C LEU A 46 1.46 -0.90 -5.75
N GLY A 47 0.84 -0.70 -6.91
CA GLY A 47 -0.20 0.31 -7.11
C GLY A 47 -1.40 0.11 -6.18
N ILE A 48 -1.90 -1.13 -6.07
CA ILE A 48 -2.99 -1.47 -5.14
C ILE A 48 -2.59 -1.20 -3.69
N GLY A 49 -1.43 -1.67 -3.24
CA GLY A 49 -0.94 -1.45 -1.88
C GLY A 49 -0.78 0.04 -1.55
N ASN A 50 -0.26 0.84 -2.49
CA ASN A 50 -0.15 2.29 -2.33
C ASN A 50 -1.52 2.95 -2.19
N GLN A 51 -2.50 2.56 -3.00
CA GLN A 51 -3.82 3.17 -2.95
C GLN A 51 -4.63 2.78 -1.71
N LEU A 52 -4.58 1.51 -1.31
CA LEU A 52 -5.15 1.08 -0.03
C LEU A 52 -4.53 1.88 1.13
N THR A 53 -3.21 2.08 1.12
CA THR A 53 -2.53 2.89 2.13
C THR A 53 -2.97 4.36 2.10
N ASN A 54 -3.20 4.96 0.93
CA ASN A 54 -3.74 6.32 0.82
C ASN A 54 -5.12 6.40 1.48
N ILE A 55 -6.02 5.47 1.14
CA ILE A 55 -7.38 5.41 1.71
C ILE A 55 -7.34 5.26 3.23
N LEU A 56 -6.49 4.36 3.74
CA LEU A 56 -6.33 4.16 5.18
C LEU A 56 -5.67 5.35 5.89
N ARG A 57 -4.80 6.09 5.23
CA ARG A 57 -4.16 7.28 5.83
C ARG A 57 -5.12 8.47 5.89
N ASP A 58 -5.98 8.61 4.89
CA ASP A 58 -6.74 9.83 4.61
C ASP A 58 -8.22 9.76 5.06
N VAL A 59 -8.61 8.72 5.82
CA VAL A 59 -10.00 8.50 6.31
C VAL A 59 -10.64 9.76 6.91
N GLY A 60 -9.93 10.48 7.79
CA GLY A 60 -10.43 11.71 8.38
C GLY A 60 -10.66 12.84 7.37
N GLU A 61 -9.72 13.06 6.45
CA GLU A 61 -9.85 14.09 5.41
C GLU A 61 -10.99 13.76 4.44
N ASP A 62 -11.19 12.49 4.13
CA ASP A 62 -12.29 12.04 3.27
C ASP A 62 -13.63 12.16 3.97
N ALA A 63 -13.72 11.80 5.26
CA ALA A 63 -14.92 11.95 6.05
C ALA A 63 -15.35 13.42 6.21
N LEU A 64 -14.39 14.36 6.35
CA LEU A 64 -14.67 15.80 6.33
C LEU A 64 -15.31 16.28 5.01
N ARG A 65 -15.08 15.57 3.91
CA ARG A 65 -15.68 15.82 2.59
C ARG A 65 -16.95 15.00 2.35
N GLY A 66 -17.46 14.31 3.38
CA GLY A 66 -18.62 13.42 3.29
C GLY A 66 -18.37 12.16 2.47
N ARG A 67 -17.11 11.70 2.37
CA ARG A 67 -16.72 10.53 1.57
C ARG A 67 -16.24 9.39 2.47
N VAL A 68 -16.68 8.18 2.17
CA VAL A 68 -16.20 6.94 2.78
C VAL A 68 -15.85 5.95 1.67
N TYR A 69 -14.55 5.66 1.53
CA TYR A 69 -14.04 4.71 0.52
C TYR A 69 -13.93 3.26 1.04
N LEU A 70 -14.21 3.05 2.33
CA LEU A 70 -14.06 1.76 2.99
C LEU A 70 -15.11 0.75 2.50
N PRO A 71 -14.79 -0.55 2.48
CA PRO A 71 -15.69 -1.61 2.04
C PRO A 71 -16.82 -1.81 3.07
N GLN A 72 -18.07 -1.64 2.63
CA GLN A 72 -19.24 -1.57 3.53
C GLN A 72 -19.60 -2.93 4.13
N ASP A 73 -19.47 -4.01 3.37
CA ASP A 73 -19.59 -5.40 3.82
C ASP A 73 -18.64 -5.70 4.99
N GLU A 74 -17.40 -5.24 4.91
CA GLU A 74 -16.41 -5.47 5.95
C GLU A 74 -16.61 -4.54 7.15
N LEU A 75 -16.98 -3.27 6.94
CA LEU A 75 -17.41 -2.41 8.05
C LEU A 75 -18.55 -3.06 8.85
N ALA A 76 -19.54 -3.61 8.16
CA ALA A 76 -20.67 -4.30 8.78
C ALA A 76 -20.24 -5.53 9.61
N GLN A 77 -19.20 -6.27 9.19
CA GLN A 77 -18.65 -7.40 9.96
C GLN A 77 -18.11 -6.98 11.33
N PHE A 78 -17.61 -5.74 11.46
CA PHE A 78 -17.19 -5.15 12.75
C PHE A 78 -18.31 -4.37 13.44
N GLY A 79 -19.52 -4.36 12.88
CA GLY A 79 -20.66 -3.60 13.39
C GLY A 79 -20.42 -2.08 13.33
N LEU A 80 -19.84 -1.62 12.22
CA LEU A 80 -19.61 -0.22 11.85
C LEU A 80 -20.43 0.13 10.60
N CYS A 81 -20.77 1.41 10.46
CA CYS A 81 -21.38 1.97 9.25
C CYS A 81 -20.76 3.34 8.91
N ASP A 82 -21.16 3.94 7.80
CA ASP A 82 -20.67 5.26 7.38
C ASP A 82 -20.81 6.33 8.47
N ASN A 83 -21.92 6.34 9.22
CA ASN A 83 -22.11 7.30 10.29
C ASN A 83 -21.08 7.16 11.42
N ASP A 84 -20.58 5.95 11.70
CA ASP A 84 -19.53 5.75 12.69
C ASP A 84 -18.22 6.40 12.22
N ILE A 85 -17.89 6.24 10.93
CA ILE A 85 -16.71 6.84 10.28
C ILE A 85 -16.82 8.36 10.25
N LEU A 86 -17.98 8.89 9.85
CA LEU A 86 -18.27 10.31 9.80
C LEU A 86 -18.30 10.94 11.21
N SER A 87 -18.59 10.16 12.26
CA SER A 87 -18.49 10.61 13.65
C SER A 87 -17.04 10.76 14.13
N MET A 88 -16.06 10.24 13.38
CA MET A 88 -14.62 10.37 13.64
C MET A 88 -14.17 9.86 15.02
N ARG A 89 -14.86 8.86 15.56
CA ARG A 89 -14.56 8.28 16.86
C ARG A 89 -13.72 7.01 16.71
N VAL A 90 -12.55 7.01 17.34
CA VAL A 90 -11.71 5.81 17.46
C VAL A 90 -12.31 4.88 18.51
N THR A 91 -12.88 3.77 18.05
CA THR A 91 -13.46 2.71 18.89
C THR A 91 -12.66 1.42 18.76
N ASP A 92 -12.88 0.45 19.65
CA ASP A 92 -12.19 -0.85 19.52
C ASP A 92 -12.58 -1.59 18.25
N LYS A 93 -13.86 -1.50 17.85
CA LYS A 93 -14.34 -2.00 16.54
C LYS A 93 -13.57 -1.39 15.38
N TRP A 94 -13.32 -0.08 15.43
CA TRP A 94 -12.51 0.62 14.42
C TRP A 94 -11.06 0.12 14.39
N ARG A 95 -10.43 -0.06 15.56
CA ARG A 95 -9.06 -0.60 15.64
C ARG A 95 -8.97 -1.99 15.01
N GLU A 96 -9.91 -2.88 15.32
CA GLU A 96 -9.92 -4.24 14.75
C GLU A 96 -10.17 -4.22 13.23
N PHE A 97 -11.09 -3.39 12.74
CA PHE A 97 -11.29 -3.19 11.31
C PHE A 97 -10.00 -2.71 10.62
N MET A 98 -9.35 -1.69 11.19
CA MET A 98 -8.11 -1.12 10.65
C MET A 98 -6.97 -2.14 10.61
N LYS A 99 -6.84 -3.02 11.61
CA LYS A 99 -5.84 -4.10 11.61
C LYS A 99 -5.99 -5.02 10.40
N GLU A 100 -7.22 -5.45 10.06
CA GLU A 100 -7.45 -6.30 8.90
C GLU A 100 -7.17 -5.57 7.57
N GLN A 101 -7.54 -4.28 7.46
CA GLN A 101 -7.21 -3.50 6.27
C GLN A 101 -5.70 -3.28 6.09
N ILE A 102 -4.97 -3.00 7.18
CA ILE A 102 -3.52 -2.85 7.16
C ILE A 102 -2.84 -4.17 6.78
N LYS A 103 -3.29 -5.29 7.33
CA LYS A 103 -2.80 -6.63 6.97
C LYS A 103 -2.99 -6.91 5.48
N ARG A 104 -4.14 -6.52 4.90
CA ARG A 104 -4.39 -6.61 3.46
C ARG A 104 -3.44 -5.72 2.64
N ALA A 105 -3.24 -4.46 3.01
CA ALA A 105 -2.29 -3.60 2.31
C ALA A 105 -0.86 -4.18 2.37
N ARG A 106 -0.45 -4.71 3.52
CA ARG A 106 0.84 -5.42 3.70
C ARG A 106 0.95 -6.67 2.83
N PHE A 107 -0.14 -7.41 2.60
CA PHE A 107 -0.16 -8.53 1.66
C PHE A 107 0.22 -8.08 0.24
N TYR A 108 -0.39 -7.00 -0.27
CA TYR A 108 -0.06 -6.47 -1.59
C TYR A 108 1.38 -5.99 -1.70
N PHE A 109 1.91 -5.32 -0.66
CA PHE A 109 3.33 -4.96 -0.63
C PHE A 109 4.24 -6.19 -0.69
N LYS A 110 3.93 -7.25 0.06
CA LYS A 110 4.69 -8.50 0.01
C LYS A 110 4.70 -9.13 -1.38
N GLN A 111 3.59 -9.05 -2.12
CA GLN A 111 3.56 -9.52 -3.51
C GLN A 111 4.37 -8.60 -4.45
N ALA A 112 4.33 -7.28 -4.22
CA ALA A 112 5.08 -6.31 -5.01
C ALA A 112 6.61 -6.46 -4.88
N GLU A 113 7.10 -6.83 -3.69
CA GLU A 113 8.53 -7.06 -3.44
C GLU A 113 9.18 -8.06 -4.40
N LYS A 114 8.40 -9.05 -4.86
CA LYS A 114 8.87 -10.07 -5.82
C LYS A 114 9.35 -9.48 -7.14
N GLY A 115 8.71 -8.40 -7.61
CA GLY A 115 9.05 -7.74 -8.87
C GLY A 115 10.04 -6.60 -8.73
N ALA A 116 10.15 -5.97 -7.55
CA ALA A 116 10.95 -4.77 -7.36
C ALA A 116 12.43 -4.95 -7.72
N SER A 117 13.03 -6.10 -7.38
CA SER A 117 14.43 -6.42 -7.71
C SER A 117 14.63 -6.98 -9.13
N GLN A 118 13.55 -7.20 -9.89
CA GLN A 118 13.58 -7.71 -11.27
C GLN A 118 13.52 -6.58 -12.32
N LEU A 119 13.26 -5.35 -11.87
CA LEU A 119 13.30 -4.16 -12.73
C LEU A 119 14.75 -3.79 -13.08
N ASP A 120 14.94 -2.94 -14.08
CA ASP A 120 16.26 -2.39 -14.39
C ASP A 120 16.89 -1.71 -13.18
N LYS A 121 18.22 -1.80 -13.09
CA LYS A 121 19.01 -1.37 -11.91
C LYS A 121 18.71 0.07 -11.48
N SER A 122 18.54 0.99 -12.43
CA SER A 122 18.21 2.39 -12.18
C SER A 122 16.82 2.59 -11.54
N SER A 123 15.88 1.69 -11.83
CA SER A 123 14.48 1.78 -11.38
C SER A 123 14.25 1.13 -10.02
N ARG A 124 15.11 0.19 -9.60
CA ARG A 124 14.95 -0.57 -8.34
C ARG A 124 14.89 0.34 -7.11
N TRP A 125 15.80 1.30 -6.99
CA TRP A 125 15.89 2.12 -5.77
C TRP A 125 14.66 3.02 -5.55
N PRO A 126 14.16 3.77 -6.56
CA PRO A 126 12.89 4.49 -6.43
C PRO A 126 11.71 3.60 -6.05
N VAL A 127 11.61 2.41 -6.65
CA VAL A 127 10.52 1.46 -6.40
C VAL A 127 10.58 0.89 -4.98
N TRP A 128 11.75 0.43 -4.54
CA TRP A 128 11.97 -0.02 -3.16
C TRP A 128 11.73 1.11 -2.15
N SER A 129 12.17 2.33 -2.46
CA SER A 129 11.95 3.50 -1.61
C SER A 129 10.46 3.78 -1.44
N SER A 130 9.70 3.80 -2.54
CA SER A 130 8.25 3.98 -2.52
C SER A 130 7.57 2.89 -1.68
N LEU A 131 7.85 1.62 -1.97
CA LEU A 131 7.30 0.46 -1.26
C LEU A 131 7.55 0.55 0.26
N MET A 132 8.80 0.80 0.66
CA MET A 132 9.18 0.84 2.08
C MET A 132 8.58 2.06 2.79
N LEU A 133 8.56 3.23 2.15
CA LEU A 133 7.97 4.43 2.73
C LEU A 133 6.46 4.28 2.91
N TYR A 134 5.76 3.67 1.96
CA TYR A 134 4.33 3.41 2.08
C TYR A 134 4.03 2.40 3.20
N ARG A 135 4.81 1.32 3.32
CA ARG A 135 4.71 0.40 4.48
C ARG A 135 4.89 1.12 5.82
N LYS A 136 5.73 2.16 5.87
CA LYS A 136 5.94 2.99 7.07
C LYS A 136 4.80 3.95 7.38
N ILE A 137 3.95 4.29 6.40
CA ILE A 137 2.70 5.01 6.67
C ILE A 137 1.77 4.09 7.46
N LEU A 138 1.67 2.80 7.10
CA LEU A 138 0.86 1.84 7.86
C LEU A 138 1.37 1.68 9.30
N GLU A 139 2.69 1.61 9.49
CA GLU A 139 3.31 1.64 10.84
C GLU A 139 2.92 2.91 11.61
N ALA A 140 2.92 4.08 10.96
CA ALA A 140 2.54 5.34 11.60
C ALA A 140 1.04 5.40 11.96
N ILE A 141 0.17 4.69 11.23
CA ILE A 141 -1.25 4.53 11.62
C ILE A 141 -1.33 3.69 12.91
N GLU A 142 -0.59 2.58 12.99
CA GLU A 142 -0.55 1.70 14.16
C GLU A 142 0.05 2.43 15.39
N GLU A 143 1.16 3.16 15.22
CA GLU A 143 1.82 3.93 16.29
C GLU A 143 0.94 5.02 16.90
N ASN A 144 -0.02 5.53 16.15
CA ASN A 144 -0.98 6.53 16.61
C ASN A 144 -2.32 5.90 17.02
N ASP A 145 -2.31 4.62 17.41
CA ASP A 145 -3.47 3.88 17.89
C ASP A 145 -4.66 3.96 16.91
N TYR A 146 -4.37 3.88 15.62
CA TYR A 146 -5.35 3.90 14.53
C TYR A 146 -6.19 5.19 14.46
N ASN A 147 -5.74 6.29 15.06
CA ASN A 147 -6.39 7.60 14.98
C ASN A 147 -6.01 8.37 13.70
N ASN A 148 -6.38 7.83 12.55
CA ASN A 148 -6.32 8.47 11.23
C ASN A 148 -7.53 9.37 10.92
N PHE A 149 -8.48 9.51 11.85
CA PHE A 149 -9.57 10.48 11.77
C PHE A 149 -9.09 11.92 12.01
N THR A 150 -8.27 12.12 13.06
CA THR A 150 -7.84 13.47 13.47
C THR A 150 -6.36 13.72 13.23
N LYS A 151 -5.57 12.67 13.04
CA LYS A 151 -4.12 12.76 12.84
C LYS A 151 -3.73 11.95 11.61
N ARG A 152 -3.46 12.68 10.53
CA ARG A 152 -2.98 12.07 9.30
C ARG A 152 -1.61 11.42 9.51
N ALA A 153 -1.49 10.13 9.19
CA ALA A 153 -0.23 9.41 9.33
C ALA A 153 0.79 9.84 8.25
N TYR A 154 2.03 10.08 8.63
CA TYR A 154 3.11 10.42 7.69
C TYR A 154 4.45 9.87 8.17
N VAL A 155 5.37 9.68 7.22
CA VAL A 155 6.75 9.30 7.53
C VAL A 155 7.57 10.56 7.75
N GLY A 156 8.01 10.79 8.99
CA GLY A 156 8.88 11.91 9.36
C GLY A 156 10.25 11.87 8.66
N ARG A 157 10.94 13.02 8.64
CA ARG A 157 12.23 13.18 7.94
C ARG A 157 13.30 12.19 8.42
N SER A 158 13.40 11.96 9.72
CA SER A 158 14.35 10.99 10.31
C SER A 158 14.07 9.57 9.83
N LYS A 159 12.81 9.12 9.87
CA LYS A 159 12.41 7.80 9.34
C LYS A 159 12.72 7.68 7.85
N LYS A 160 12.52 8.73 7.04
CA LYS A 160 12.91 8.75 5.62
C LYS A 160 14.42 8.57 5.45
N LEU A 161 15.23 9.35 6.19
CA LEU A 161 16.70 9.26 6.15
C LEU A 161 17.22 7.87 6.50
N LEU A 162 16.56 7.14 7.41
CA LEU A 162 16.92 5.76 7.74
C LEU A 162 16.39 4.74 6.71
N THR A 163 15.27 5.02 6.05
CA THR A 163 14.61 4.08 5.12
C THR A 163 15.29 4.05 3.76
N LEU A 164 15.74 5.20 3.24
CA LEU A 164 16.32 5.29 1.90
C LEU A 164 17.62 4.47 1.73
N PRO A 165 18.56 4.45 2.70
CA PRO A 165 19.73 3.55 2.65
C PRO A 165 19.33 2.08 2.66
N LEU A 166 18.33 1.69 3.44
CA LEU A 166 17.82 0.31 3.46
C LEU A 166 17.13 -0.07 2.13
N ALA A 167 16.43 0.88 1.51
CA ALA A 167 15.88 0.68 0.17
C ALA A 167 16.98 0.54 -0.87
N TYR A 168 18.07 1.29 -0.73
CA TYR A 168 19.23 1.19 -1.60
C TYR A 168 19.93 -0.17 -1.47
N THR A 169 20.14 -0.66 -0.24
CA THR A 169 20.72 -2.00 -0.05
C THR A 169 19.84 -3.09 -0.66
N LYS A 170 18.51 -3.00 -0.55
CA LYS A 170 17.59 -3.90 -1.25
C LYS A 170 17.66 -3.80 -2.77
N ALA A 171 17.89 -2.60 -3.31
CA ALA A 171 17.95 -2.36 -4.75
C ALA A 171 19.23 -2.91 -5.40
N ILE A 172 20.36 -2.89 -4.68
CA ILE A 172 21.64 -3.44 -5.17
C ILE A 172 21.77 -4.94 -4.96
N SER A 173 21.00 -5.54 -4.04
CA SER A 173 20.96 -6.99 -3.89
C SER A 173 20.55 -7.63 -5.21
N ALA A 174 21.32 -8.64 -5.64
CA ALA A 174 21.01 -9.41 -6.82
C ALA A 174 19.59 -10.00 -6.73
N PRO A 175 18.90 -10.20 -7.87
CA PRO A 175 17.66 -10.96 -7.88
C PRO A 175 17.95 -12.33 -7.23
N SER A 176 17.46 -12.54 -6.01
CA SER A 176 17.73 -13.80 -5.32
C SER A 176 17.04 -14.91 -6.10
N LEU A 177 17.82 -15.88 -6.57
CA LEU A 177 17.33 -17.19 -7.02
C LEU A 177 16.61 -17.85 -5.83
N LEU A 178 15.32 -17.58 -5.68
CA LEU A 178 14.49 -18.38 -4.80
C LEU A 178 14.27 -19.71 -5.52
N PHE A 179 15.14 -20.69 -5.24
CA PHE A 179 14.86 -22.08 -5.53
C PHE A 179 13.57 -22.47 -4.79
N HIS A 180 12.62 -23.00 -5.55
CA HIS A 180 11.33 -23.49 -5.05
C HIS A 180 11.48 -24.71 -4.14
#